data_AF-A0A525CXL4-F1
#
_entry.id   AF-A0A525CXL4-F1
#
_cell.length_a   1.000
_cell.length_b   1.000
_cell.length_c   1.000
_cell.angle_alpha   90.00
_cell.angle_beta   90.00
_cell.angle_gamma   90.00
#
_symmetry.space_group_name_H-M   'P 1'
#
loop_
_entity.id
_entity.type
_entity.pdbx_description
1 polymer ?
#
loop_
_entity_poly.entity_id
_entity_poly.type
_entity_poly.pdbx_seq_one_letter_code
_entity_poly.pdbx_strand_id
1 'polypeptide(L)'
;MLSNISKSISSRRRIEMECSHDQILLYESGELDHKTTAELETHLSQCEQCRSWLEELNQLHEMFHQLPTVKIPSDPAGRLSRTERPQTRLGGLLRWLAIPVPAWGVACALIICTALVLVGRNETMTTTNITYRYEHGELLSRSESSLLARKLRSDIKSLSASFQTQRVEITTPGNDQFTKRIRSLQSEVKRARKDLVQDKHSFPRKDKRRFI
;
A
#
# COMPACT_ATOMS: atom_id res chain seq x y z
N MET A 1 -1.45 2.59 -58.17
CA MET A 1 -1.73 1.59 -57.12
C MET A 1 -0.58 1.50 -56.09
N LEU A 2 -0.16 2.61 -55.48
CA LEU A 2 0.88 2.64 -54.43
C LEU A 2 0.65 3.83 -53.47
N SER A 3 -0.52 3.93 -52.84
CA SER A 3 -0.85 5.04 -51.92
C SER A 3 -1.38 4.60 -50.55
N ASN A 4 -1.28 3.31 -50.20
CA ASN A 4 -1.97 2.75 -49.02
C ASN A 4 -1.07 2.28 -47.87
N ILE A 5 0.23 2.58 -47.85
CA ILE A 5 1.16 2.09 -46.82
C ILE A 5 1.55 3.16 -45.76
N SER A 6 1.17 4.43 -45.92
CA SER A 6 1.60 5.49 -44.98
C SER A 6 0.75 5.63 -43.69
N LYS A 7 -0.29 4.81 -43.50
CA LYS A 7 -1.20 4.94 -42.34
C LYS A 7 -0.88 4.06 -41.13
N SER A 8 0.13 3.17 -41.17
CA SER A 8 0.38 2.20 -40.08
C SER A 8 1.57 2.49 -39.16
N ILE A 9 2.36 3.55 -39.40
CA ILE A 9 3.57 3.87 -38.59
C ILE A 9 3.29 4.99 -37.56
N SER A 10 2.11 5.60 -37.57
CA SER A 10 1.66 6.54 -36.53
C SER A 10 1.20 5.87 -35.24
N SER A 11 1.50 4.57 -35.05
CA SER A 11 1.65 3.97 -33.72
C SER A 11 2.96 4.44 -33.07
N ARG A 12 3.13 5.78 -33.05
CA ARG A 12 3.90 6.44 -32.00
C ARG A 12 3.25 5.97 -30.72
N ARG A 13 4.06 5.33 -29.88
CA ARG A 13 3.76 5.10 -28.47
C ARG A 13 3.28 6.44 -27.92
N ARG A 14 1.97 6.72 -27.93
CA ARG A 14 1.39 7.69 -27.03
C ARG A 14 1.78 7.10 -25.70
N ILE A 15 2.76 7.72 -25.08
CA ILE A 15 2.89 7.65 -23.65
C ILE A 15 1.59 8.31 -23.22
N GLU A 16 0.53 7.49 -23.08
CA GLU A 16 -0.66 7.88 -22.38
C GLU A 16 -0.18 8.08 -20.97
N MET A 17 0.28 9.31 -20.73
CA MET A 17 0.52 9.82 -19.42
C MET A 17 -0.85 9.77 -18.76
N GLU A 18 -1.05 8.76 -17.91
CA GLU A 18 -2.28 8.61 -17.13
C GLU A 18 -2.50 9.92 -16.36
N CYS A 19 -3.74 10.39 -16.27
CA CYS A 19 -4.12 11.55 -15.44
C CYS A 19 -3.88 11.19 -13.97
N SER A 20 -2.61 11.22 -13.54
CA SER A 20 -2.18 10.87 -12.20
C SER A 20 -2.31 12.09 -11.32
N HIS A 21 -3.07 11.96 -10.24
CA HIS A 21 -3.30 13.06 -9.32
C HIS A 21 -2.01 13.52 -8.65
N ASP A 22 -1.13 12.57 -8.31
CA ASP A 22 0.12 12.85 -7.62
C ASP A 22 1.06 13.74 -8.45
N GLN A 23 1.07 13.61 -9.78
CA GLN A 23 1.92 14.42 -10.65
C GLN A 23 1.49 15.89 -10.67
N ILE A 24 0.18 16.17 -10.61
CA ILE A 24 -0.31 17.55 -10.56
C ILE A 24 0.05 18.21 -9.23
N LEU A 25 0.02 17.47 -8.11
CA LEU A 25 0.48 17.97 -6.81
C LEU A 25 1.99 18.27 -6.81
N LEU A 26 2.81 17.39 -7.41
CA LEU A 26 4.26 17.62 -7.56
C LEU A 26 4.58 18.76 -8.53
N TYR A 27 3.71 19.02 -9.51
CA TYR A 27 3.82 20.17 -10.41
C TYR A 27 3.60 21.48 -9.66
N GLU A 28 2.55 21.54 -8.84
CA GLU A 28 2.21 22.71 -8.05
C GLU A 28 3.30 23.06 -7.02
N SER A 29 3.90 22.04 -6.38
CA SER A 29 5.01 22.24 -5.44
C SER A 29 6.36 22.54 -6.10
N GLY A 30 6.46 22.41 -7.42
CA GLY A 30 7.72 22.56 -8.16
C GLY A 30 8.73 21.43 -7.93
N GLU A 31 8.26 20.25 -7.49
CA GLU A 31 9.10 19.07 -7.21
C GLU A 31 9.29 18.13 -8.40
N LEU A 32 8.57 18.35 -9.51
CA LEU A 32 8.78 17.60 -10.75
C LEU A 32 10.11 17.95 -11.41
N ASP A 33 10.77 16.96 -12.02
CA ASP A 33 11.93 17.21 -12.86
C ASP A 33 11.52 17.89 -14.17
N HIS A 34 12.48 18.56 -14.83
CA HIS A 34 12.19 19.34 -16.05
C HIS A 34 11.59 18.47 -17.17
N LYS A 35 11.96 17.19 -17.28
CA LYS A 35 11.45 16.34 -18.35
C LYS A 35 9.99 15.98 -18.09
N THR A 36 9.66 15.54 -16.88
CA THR A 36 8.28 15.20 -16.49
C THR A 36 7.37 16.43 -16.47
N THR A 37 7.90 17.60 -16.11
CA THR A 37 7.20 18.88 -16.21
C THR A 37 6.74 19.16 -17.64
N ALA A 38 7.64 19.04 -18.64
CA ALA A 38 7.29 19.28 -20.04
C ALA A 38 6.27 18.24 -20.59
N GLU A 39 6.36 16.99 -20.15
CA GLU A 39 5.40 15.94 -20.50
C GLU A 39 4.01 16.25 -19.89
N LEU A 40 3.95 16.68 -18.63
CA LEU A 40 2.71 17.06 -17.96
C LEU A 40 2.08 18.31 -18.56
N GLU A 41 2.87 19.34 -18.90
CA GLU A 41 2.37 20.54 -19.58
C GLU A 41 1.76 20.21 -20.94
N THR A 42 2.40 19.30 -21.69
CA THR A 42 1.85 18.78 -22.93
C THR A 42 0.51 18.06 -22.68
N HIS A 43 0.42 17.27 -21.62
CA HIS A 43 -0.83 16.61 -21.23
C HIS A 43 -1.93 17.62 -20.82
N LEU A 44 -1.62 18.62 -20.00
CA LEU A 44 -2.53 19.69 -19.57
C LEU A 44 -3.04 20.54 -20.74
N SER A 45 -2.26 20.65 -21.83
CA SER A 45 -2.71 21.32 -23.06
C SER A 45 -3.82 20.53 -23.79
N GLN A 46 -3.89 19.21 -23.59
CA GLN A 46 -4.81 18.30 -24.30
C GLN A 46 -5.95 17.76 -23.43
N CYS A 47 -5.80 17.73 -22.12
CA CYS A 47 -6.76 17.16 -21.18
C CYS A 47 -7.48 18.25 -20.37
N GLU A 48 -8.74 18.51 -20.70
CA GLU A 48 -9.58 19.52 -20.01
C GLU A 48 -9.81 19.17 -18.54
N GLN A 49 -10.02 17.89 -18.22
CA GLN A 49 -10.25 17.42 -16.85
C GLN A 49 -9.03 17.66 -15.94
N CYS A 50 -7.83 17.32 -16.41
CA CYS A 50 -6.61 17.55 -15.65
C CYS A 50 -6.32 19.07 -15.49
N ARG A 51 -6.74 19.91 -16.46
CA ARG A 51 -6.66 21.38 -16.36
C ARG A 51 -7.66 21.97 -15.36
N SER A 52 -8.92 21.53 -15.39
CA SER A 52 -9.94 22.03 -14.46
C SER A 52 -9.57 21.71 -13.02
N TRP A 53 -8.98 20.55 -12.79
CA TRP A 53 -8.56 20.16 -11.45
C TRP A 53 -7.32 20.93 -10.95
N LEU A 54 -6.35 21.24 -11.84
CA LEU A 54 -5.25 22.15 -11.50
C LEU A 54 -5.77 23.55 -11.13
N GLU A 55 -6.77 24.05 -11.85
CA GLU A 55 -7.41 25.34 -11.56
C GLU A 55 -8.12 25.33 -10.19
N GLU A 56 -8.83 24.25 -9.83
CA GLU A 56 -9.43 24.08 -8.50
C GLU A 56 -8.38 24.08 -7.39
N LEU A 57 -7.23 23.41 -7.60
CA LEU A 57 -6.11 23.42 -6.66
C LEU A 57 -5.53 24.82 -6.47
N ASN A 58 -5.32 25.56 -7.56
CA ASN A 58 -4.84 26.94 -7.51
C ASN A 58 -5.81 27.86 -6.75
N GLN A 59 -7.12 27.70 -6.96
CA GLN A 59 -8.14 28.46 -6.23
C GLN A 59 -8.11 28.16 -4.73
N LEU A 60 -7.98 26.89 -4.34
CA LEU A 60 -7.81 26.50 -2.94
C LEU A 60 -6.54 27.12 -2.34
N HIS A 61 -5.42 27.09 -3.06
CA HIS A 61 -4.16 27.67 -2.60
C HIS A 61 -4.28 29.18 -2.37
N GLU A 62 -4.91 29.90 -3.30
CA GLU A 62 -5.20 31.32 -3.18
C GLU A 62 -6.09 31.63 -1.97
N MET A 63 -7.12 30.81 -1.71
CA MET A 63 -7.95 30.94 -0.50
C MET A 63 -7.13 30.78 0.78
N PHE A 64 -6.17 29.86 0.82
CA PHE A 64 -5.26 29.70 1.96
C PHE A 64 -4.30 30.88 2.11
N HIS A 65 -3.84 31.47 1.00
CA HIS A 65 -2.99 32.66 1.02
C HIS A 65 -3.69 33.92 1.54
N GLN A 66 -5.02 34.00 1.37
CA GLN A 66 -5.83 35.10 1.89
C GLN A 66 -6.12 34.99 3.39
N LEU A 67 -5.81 33.85 4.03
CA LEU A 67 -5.98 33.73 5.47
C LEU A 67 -5.00 34.68 6.19
N PRO A 68 -5.47 35.37 7.25
CA PRO A 68 -4.61 36.28 8.00
C PRO A 68 -3.43 35.52 8.57
N THR A 69 -2.21 36.00 8.32
CA THR A 69 -1.00 35.43 8.88
C THR A 69 -1.07 35.51 10.41
N VAL A 70 -1.34 34.38 11.05
CA VAL A 70 -1.33 34.28 12.50
C VAL A 70 0.12 34.44 12.96
N LYS A 71 0.41 35.51 13.72
CA LYS A 71 1.71 35.67 14.35
C LYS A 71 1.93 34.50 15.31
N ILE A 72 2.86 33.62 14.95
CA ILE A 72 3.31 32.55 15.84
C ILE A 72 3.90 33.24 17.07
N PRO A 73 3.41 32.96 18.29
CA PRO A 73 3.97 33.56 19.50
C PRO A 73 5.45 33.21 19.58
N SER A 74 6.28 34.18 19.99
CA SER A 74 7.75 34.07 20.00
C SER A 74 8.32 32.95 20.87
N ASP A 75 7.49 32.33 21.71
CA ASP A 75 7.87 31.20 22.56
C ASP A 75 6.92 30.00 22.37
N PRO A 76 7.06 29.25 21.25
CA PRO A 76 6.31 28.01 21.08
C PRO A 76 6.81 26.91 22.04
N ALA A 77 8.09 26.93 22.41
CA ALA A 77 8.72 25.93 23.25
C ALA A 77 8.20 25.97 24.71
N GLY A 78 7.96 27.16 25.26
CA GLY A 78 7.43 27.35 26.61
C GLY A 78 5.99 26.85 26.78
N ARG A 79 5.20 26.78 25.69
CA ARG A 79 3.84 26.22 25.73
C ARG A 79 3.83 24.70 25.56
N LEU A 80 4.68 24.15 24.69
CA LEU A 80 4.76 22.70 24.49
C LEU A 80 5.33 21.99 25.73
N SER A 81 6.38 22.56 26.34
CA SER A 81 6.98 22.02 27.57
C SER A 81 6.04 22.02 28.79
N ARG A 82 4.96 22.82 28.76
CA ARG A 82 3.94 22.81 29.83
C ARG A 82 2.92 21.68 29.70
N THR A 83 2.82 21.06 28.53
CA THR A 83 1.80 20.03 28.24
C THR A 83 2.34 18.61 28.47
N GLU A 84 3.66 18.44 28.55
CA GLU A 84 4.32 17.15 28.76
C GLU A 84 4.86 16.97 30.17
N ARG A 85 4.06 17.27 31.20
CA ARG A 85 4.21 16.51 32.44
C ARG A 85 3.31 15.29 32.32
N PRO A 86 3.82 14.12 31.86
CA PRO A 86 3.11 12.89 32.09
C PRO A 86 2.94 12.79 33.60
N GLN A 87 1.72 13.03 34.09
CA GLN A 87 1.36 12.67 35.45
C GLN A 87 1.46 11.15 35.50
N THR A 88 2.65 10.65 35.81
CA THR A 88 2.90 9.23 36.09
C THR A 88 2.27 8.91 37.45
N ARG A 89 0.93 8.95 37.52
CA ARG A 89 0.12 8.31 38.58
C ARG A 89 0.10 6.78 38.43
N LEU A 90 1.06 6.19 37.71
CA LEU A 90 1.23 4.75 37.56
C LEU A 90 2.22 4.14 38.58
N GLY A 91 2.78 4.95 39.49
CA GLY A 91 3.69 4.48 40.54
C GLY A 91 3.08 3.46 41.53
N GLY A 92 1.75 3.32 41.58
CA GLY A 92 1.08 2.35 42.45
C GLY A 92 1.02 0.93 41.87
N LEU A 93 0.81 0.79 40.56
CA LEU A 93 0.56 -0.51 39.91
C LEU A 93 1.84 -1.26 39.56
N LEU A 94 2.93 -0.56 39.20
CA LEU A 94 4.21 -1.22 38.90
C LEU A 94 4.88 -1.84 40.13
N ARG A 95 4.54 -1.40 41.34
CA ARG A 95 5.06 -2.00 42.58
C ARG A 95 4.54 -3.42 42.81
N TRP A 96 3.41 -3.80 42.19
CA TRP A 96 2.88 -5.17 42.19
C TRP A 96 3.48 -6.07 41.09
N LEU A 97 4.13 -5.50 40.06
CA LEU A 97 4.82 -6.26 39.02
C LEU A 97 6.29 -6.57 39.35
N ALA A 98 6.79 -6.08 40.48
CA ALA A 98 8.11 -6.45 41.01
C ALA A 98 8.12 -7.83 41.73
N ILE A 99 7.15 -8.70 41.41
CA ILE A 99 7.17 -10.12 41.79
C ILE A 99 8.20 -10.81 40.87
N PRO A 100 9.13 -11.65 41.38
CA PRO A 100 10.24 -12.19 40.60
C PRO A 100 9.75 -12.90 39.33
N VAL A 101 10.42 -12.58 38.22
CA VAL A 101 10.05 -12.87 36.82
C VAL A 101 10.36 -14.30 36.31
N PRO A 102 11.02 -15.26 37.00
CA PRO A 102 11.48 -16.46 36.31
C PRO A 102 10.34 -17.39 35.85
N ALA A 103 9.16 -17.33 36.46
CA ALA A 103 8.03 -18.20 36.06
C ALA A 103 7.35 -17.77 34.75
N TRP A 104 7.28 -16.47 34.46
CA TRP A 104 6.56 -15.97 33.27
C TRP A 104 7.39 -16.13 31.99
N GLY A 105 8.72 -16.06 32.11
CA GLY A 105 9.62 -16.30 30.97
C GLY A 105 9.45 -17.70 30.37
N VAL A 106 9.27 -18.72 31.21
CA VAL A 106 9.07 -20.11 30.76
C VAL A 106 7.73 -20.27 30.03
N ALA A 107 6.66 -19.65 30.54
CA ALA A 107 5.35 -19.71 29.89
C ALA A 107 5.35 -19.03 28.51
N CYS A 108 5.97 -17.85 28.39
CA CYS A 108 6.10 -17.16 27.11
C CYS A 108 6.96 -17.94 26.10
N ALA A 109 8.07 -18.54 26.54
CA ALA A 109 8.92 -19.37 25.68
C ALA A 109 8.17 -20.60 25.15
N LEU A 110 7.35 -21.26 25.98
CA LEU A 110 6.53 -22.40 25.57
C LEU A 110 5.46 -22.00 24.54
N ILE A 111 4.81 -20.84 24.72
CA ILE A 111 3.82 -20.32 23.76
C ILE A 111 4.47 -20.00 22.42
N ILE A 112 5.65 -19.37 22.42
CA ILE A 112 6.39 -19.05 21.19
C ILE A 112 6.85 -20.33 20.49
N CYS A 113 7.42 -21.30 21.22
CA CYS A 113 7.83 -22.59 20.65
C CYS A 113 6.64 -23.36 20.05
N THR A 114 5.49 -23.42 20.74
CA THR A 114 4.30 -24.10 20.22
C THR A 114 3.74 -23.38 18.99
N ALA A 115 3.72 -22.05 18.97
CA ALA A 115 3.32 -21.29 17.78
C ALA A 115 4.24 -21.54 16.58
N LEU A 116 5.56 -21.59 16.78
CA LEU A 116 6.53 -21.86 15.71
C LEU A 116 6.37 -23.28 15.13
N VAL A 117 6.13 -24.29 15.98
CA VAL A 117 5.88 -25.67 15.54
C VAL A 117 4.59 -25.78 14.72
N LEU A 118 3.54 -25.05 15.11
CA LEU A 118 2.27 -25.03 14.39
C LEU A 118 2.38 -24.31 13.03
N VAL A 119 3.15 -23.23 12.95
CA VAL A 119 3.38 -22.52 11.67
C VAL A 119 4.22 -23.36 10.71
N GLY A 120 5.29 -24.00 11.19
CA GLY A 120 6.16 -24.84 10.35
C GLY A 120 5.47 -26.08 9.77
N ARG A 121 4.46 -26.65 10.45
CA ARG A 121 3.69 -27.80 9.92
C ARG A 121 2.70 -27.43 8.81
N ASN A 122 2.34 -26.16 8.65
CA ASN A 122 1.35 -25.76 7.65
C ASN A 122 1.92 -25.56 6.23
N GLU A 123 3.25 -25.58 6.06
CA GLU A 123 3.87 -25.35 4.76
C GLU A 123 3.96 -26.62 3.89
N THR A 124 3.73 -27.82 4.44
CA THR A 124 3.92 -29.08 3.69
C THR A 124 2.66 -29.62 3.00
N MET A 125 1.50 -28.96 3.10
CA MET A 125 0.21 -29.52 2.60
C MET A 125 -0.53 -28.71 1.52
N THR A 126 0.09 -27.73 0.85
CA THR A 126 -0.63 -26.90 -0.16
C THR A 126 -0.06 -26.91 -1.59
N THR A 127 0.81 -27.86 -1.95
CA THR A 127 1.40 -27.95 -3.31
C THR A 127 0.83 -29.05 -4.22
N THR A 128 -0.29 -29.70 -3.89
CA THR A 128 -0.82 -30.83 -4.69
C THR A 128 -2.24 -30.67 -5.25
N ASN A 129 -2.79 -29.45 -5.38
CA ASN A 129 -4.06 -29.30 -6.11
C ASN A 129 -4.34 -27.88 -6.65
N ILE A 130 -3.52 -27.42 -7.60
CA ILE A 130 -3.93 -26.36 -8.54
C ILE A 130 -3.64 -26.86 -9.96
N THR A 131 -4.25 -28.00 -10.31
CA THR A 131 -4.55 -28.39 -11.68
C THR A 131 -6.03 -28.13 -11.92
N TYR A 132 -6.46 -26.87 -11.75
CA TYR A 132 -7.74 -26.43 -12.27
C TYR A 132 -7.60 -26.25 -13.78
N ARG A 133 -7.87 -27.34 -14.50
CA ARG A 133 -8.80 -27.41 -15.63
C ARG A 133 -8.99 -26.09 -16.40
N TYR A 134 -8.02 -25.76 -17.26
CA TYR A 134 -8.24 -24.95 -18.45
C TYR A 134 -8.86 -25.84 -19.55
N GLU A 135 -10.12 -26.24 -19.36
CA GLU A 135 -10.95 -26.80 -20.43
C GLU A 135 -11.96 -25.74 -20.84
N HIS A 136 -11.51 -24.67 -21.49
CA HIS A 136 -12.27 -23.97 -22.52
C HIS A 136 -11.28 -23.06 -23.26
N GLY A 137 -11.22 -23.25 -24.58
CA GLY A 137 -10.09 -22.89 -25.40
C GLY A 137 -9.88 -21.40 -25.57
N GLU A 138 -8.61 -21.02 -25.55
CA GLU A 138 -7.92 -20.37 -26.66
C GLU A 138 -6.42 -20.68 -26.47
N LEU A 139 -5.78 -21.21 -27.51
CA LEU A 139 -4.37 -21.57 -27.53
C LEU A 139 -3.51 -20.30 -27.49
N LEU A 140 -3.38 -19.68 -26.31
CA LEU A 140 -2.28 -18.76 -26.06
C LEU A 140 -0.99 -19.58 -26.00
N SER A 141 -0.10 -19.28 -26.95
CA SER A 141 1.19 -19.92 -27.15
C SER A 141 1.93 -20.15 -25.83
N ARG A 142 2.39 -21.38 -25.63
CA ARG A 142 3.20 -21.87 -24.49
C ARG A 142 4.44 -21.02 -24.18
N SER A 143 4.85 -20.12 -25.07
CA SER A 143 5.93 -19.15 -24.84
C SER A 143 5.55 -17.99 -23.93
N GLU A 144 4.32 -17.48 -23.97
CA GLU A 144 3.95 -16.23 -23.30
C GLU A 144 3.68 -16.40 -21.80
N SER A 145 3.11 -17.53 -21.40
CA SER A 145 2.87 -17.85 -19.99
C SER A 145 4.16 -18.00 -19.18
N SER A 146 5.23 -18.48 -19.81
CA SER A 146 6.56 -18.58 -19.18
C SER A 146 7.21 -17.21 -18.96
N LEU A 147 6.92 -16.25 -19.83
CA LEU A 147 7.47 -14.90 -19.78
C LEU A 147 6.77 -14.06 -18.70
N LEU A 148 5.43 -14.17 -18.61
CA LEU A 148 4.64 -13.54 -17.54
C LEU A 148 5.01 -14.09 -16.16
N ALA A 149 5.18 -15.41 -16.03
CA ALA A 149 5.60 -16.02 -14.77
C ALA A 149 7.01 -15.58 -14.34
N ARG A 150 7.94 -15.38 -15.28
CA ARG A 150 9.28 -14.85 -14.98
C ARG A 150 9.24 -13.38 -14.59
N LYS A 151 8.41 -12.57 -15.24
CA LYS A 151 8.27 -11.14 -14.94
C LYS A 151 7.67 -10.91 -13.56
N LEU A 152 6.58 -11.61 -13.22
CA LEU A 152 5.98 -11.56 -11.89
C LEU A 152 6.96 -11.98 -10.78
N ARG A 153 7.77 -13.02 -11.02
CA ARG A 153 8.75 -13.49 -10.03
C ARG A 153 9.93 -12.51 -9.85
N SER A 154 10.29 -11.77 -10.90
CA SER A 154 11.25 -10.66 -10.87
C SER A 154 10.71 -9.50 -10.04
N ASP A 155 9.48 -9.08 -10.31
CA ASP A 155 8.88 -7.91 -9.66
C ASP A 155 8.69 -8.14 -8.16
N ILE A 156 8.27 -9.36 -7.76
CA ILE A 156 8.17 -9.75 -6.34
C ILE A 156 9.54 -9.72 -5.64
N LYS A 157 10.62 -10.16 -6.30
CA LYS A 157 11.98 -10.08 -5.73
C LYS A 157 12.45 -8.64 -5.58
N SER A 158 12.13 -7.78 -6.54
CA SER A 158 12.49 -6.36 -6.47
C SER A 158 11.77 -5.64 -5.34
N LEU A 159 10.48 -5.97 -5.12
CA LEU A 159 9.70 -5.46 -3.99
C LEU A 159 10.21 -5.98 -2.64
N SER A 160 10.59 -7.25 -2.53
CA SER A 160 11.11 -7.75 -1.24
C SER A 160 12.47 -7.12 -0.88
N ALA A 161 13.29 -6.80 -1.88
CA ALA A 161 14.57 -6.13 -1.68
C ALA A 161 14.39 -4.68 -1.19
N SER A 162 13.42 -3.93 -1.75
CA SER A 162 13.12 -2.56 -1.30
C SER A 162 12.52 -2.51 0.10
N PHE A 163 11.73 -3.50 0.50
CA PHE A 163 11.22 -3.60 1.88
C PHE A 163 12.30 -3.97 2.91
N GLN A 164 13.37 -4.66 2.50
CA GLN A 164 14.47 -5.01 3.41
C GLN A 164 15.37 -3.81 3.74
N THR A 165 15.62 -2.91 2.78
CA THR A 165 16.40 -1.69 3.03
C THR A 165 15.64 -0.66 3.86
N GLN A 166 14.31 -0.60 3.75
CA GLN A 166 13.49 0.31 4.56
C GLN A 166 13.32 -0.13 6.03
N ARG A 167 13.72 -1.36 6.38
CA ARG A 167 13.52 -1.93 7.71
C ARG A 167 14.59 -1.53 8.74
N VAL A 168 15.65 -0.82 8.34
CA VAL A 168 16.83 -0.60 9.20
C VAL A 168 16.82 0.73 9.98
N GLU A 169 15.97 1.70 9.67
CA GLU A 169 15.96 3.00 10.39
C GLU A 169 14.82 3.24 11.38
N ILE A 170 13.89 2.29 11.55
CA ILE A 170 12.73 2.46 12.44
C ILE A 170 12.92 1.68 13.75
N THR A 171 13.99 1.99 14.48
CA THR A 171 14.19 1.56 15.88
C THR A 171 14.48 2.74 16.78
N THR A 172 13.68 3.80 16.69
CA THR A 172 13.57 4.80 17.75
C THR A 172 12.40 4.45 18.69
N PRO A 173 12.67 4.13 19.97
CA PRO A 173 11.63 3.90 20.95
C PRO A 173 10.99 5.25 21.32
N GLY A 174 9.75 5.49 20.87
CA GLY A 174 9.00 6.70 21.26
C GLY A 174 7.82 7.08 20.38
N ASN A 175 7.69 6.53 19.16
CA ASN A 175 6.63 6.97 18.26
C ASN A 175 5.33 6.16 18.44
N ASP A 176 4.53 6.53 19.45
CA ASP A 176 3.21 5.93 19.76
C ASP A 176 2.24 6.02 18.57
N GLN A 177 2.39 7.03 17.70
CA GLN A 177 1.59 7.17 16.48
C GLN A 177 1.83 6.04 15.47
N PHE A 178 3.08 5.60 15.30
CA PHE A 178 3.41 4.54 14.36
C PHE A 178 2.81 3.19 14.79
N THR A 179 2.86 2.88 16.09
CA THR A 179 2.24 1.65 16.63
C THR A 179 0.72 1.65 16.52
N LYS A 180 0.08 2.82 16.62
CA LYS A 180 -1.37 2.99 16.40
C LYS A 180 -1.72 2.75 14.93
N ARG A 181 -0.92 3.28 14.00
CA ARG A 181 -1.15 3.13 12.56
C ARG A 181 -0.98 1.67 12.09
N ILE A 182 0.03 0.97 12.60
CA ILE A 182 0.20 -0.48 12.35
C ILE A 182 -0.99 -1.29 12.87
N ARG A 183 -1.47 -0.99 14.10
CA ARG A 183 -2.64 -1.68 14.65
C ARG A 183 -3.91 -1.43 13.84
N SER A 184 -4.10 -0.20 13.34
CA SER A 184 -5.22 0.15 12.46
C SER A 184 -5.20 -0.68 11.17
N LEU A 185 -4.06 -0.70 10.47
CA LEU A 185 -3.89 -1.45 9.21
C LEU A 185 -4.07 -2.96 9.42
N GLN A 186 -3.53 -3.52 10.51
CA GLN A 186 -3.73 -4.93 10.84
C GLN A 186 -5.21 -5.27 11.08
N SER A 187 -5.99 -4.33 11.64
CA SER A 187 -7.41 -4.53 11.88
C SER A 187 -8.23 -4.48 10.57
N GLU A 188 -7.85 -3.62 9.62
CA GLU A 188 -8.48 -3.52 8.30
C GLU A 188 -8.21 -4.77 7.45
N VAL A 189 -6.96 -5.22 7.40
CA VAL A 189 -6.60 -6.46 6.68
C VAL A 189 -7.35 -7.67 7.25
N LYS A 190 -7.52 -7.74 8.58
CA LYS A 190 -8.32 -8.80 9.21
C LYS A 190 -9.80 -8.73 8.82
N ARG A 191 -10.39 -7.53 8.71
CA ARG A 191 -11.78 -7.37 8.24
C ARG A 191 -11.93 -7.79 6.79
N ALA A 192 -11.10 -7.25 5.90
CA ALA A 192 -11.13 -7.59 4.47
C ALA A 192 -10.98 -9.10 4.23
N ARG A 193 -10.09 -9.76 4.99
CA ARG A 193 -9.93 -11.22 4.92
C ARG A 193 -11.17 -11.98 5.38
N LYS A 194 -11.89 -11.49 6.39
CA LYS A 194 -13.12 -12.10 6.89
C LYS A 194 -14.25 -11.97 5.86
N ASP A 195 -14.36 -10.82 5.22
CA ASP A 195 -15.36 -10.55 4.18
C ASP A 195 -15.15 -11.45 2.95
N LEU A 196 -13.89 -11.61 2.52
CA LEU A 196 -13.50 -12.55 1.44
C LEU A 196 -13.82 -14.03 1.76
N VAL A 197 -13.81 -14.43 3.04
CA VAL A 197 -14.18 -15.79 3.45
C VAL A 197 -15.70 -15.94 3.50
N GLN A 198 -16.43 -14.92 3.94
CA GLN A 198 -17.89 -14.95 3.94
C GLN A 198 -18.48 -14.99 2.54
N ASP A 199 -17.89 -14.29 1.57
CA ASP A 199 -18.40 -14.25 0.20
C ASP A 199 -18.24 -15.59 -0.55
N LYS A 200 -17.23 -16.39 -0.19
CA LYS A 200 -17.06 -17.76 -0.73
C LYS A 200 -18.20 -18.72 -0.36
N HIS A 201 -18.96 -18.45 0.70
CA HIS A 201 -20.10 -19.28 1.08
C HIS A 201 -21.40 -18.88 0.37
N SER A 202 -21.41 -17.77 -0.36
CA SER A 202 -22.58 -17.24 -1.07
C SER A 202 -22.70 -17.72 -2.52
N PHE A 203 -21.77 -18.52 -3.03
CA PHE A 203 -21.88 -19.05 -4.39
C PHE A 203 -22.99 -20.11 -4.49
N PRO A 204 -24.05 -19.86 -5.29
CA PRO A 204 -25.11 -20.84 -5.49
C PRO A 204 -24.49 -22.09 -6.12
N ARG A 205 -24.62 -23.23 -5.45
CA ARG A 205 -24.24 -24.54 -6.01
C ARG A 205 -25.03 -24.73 -7.30
N LYS A 206 -24.36 -24.60 -8.45
CA LYS A 206 -24.95 -24.93 -9.76
C LYS A 206 -25.41 -26.38 -9.71
N ASP A 207 -26.73 -26.55 -9.69
CA ASP A 207 -27.40 -27.83 -9.60
C ASP A 207 -27.16 -28.59 -10.91
N LYS A 208 -26.39 -29.68 -10.84
CA LYS A 208 -25.91 -30.46 -11.99
C LYS A 208 -26.91 -31.50 -12.49
N ARG A 209 -28.21 -31.33 -12.21
CA ARG A 209 -29.25 -32.28 -12.63
C ARG A 209 -30.22 -31.67 -13.61
N ARG A 210 -29.95 -31.87 -14.91
CA ARG A 210 -30.92 -32.17 -15.98
C ARG A 210 -30.24 -32.11 -17.33
N PHE A 211 -29.74 -33.24 -17.79
CA PHE A 211 -29.68 -33.62 -19.20
C PHE A 211 -29.68 -35.14 -19.24
N ILE A 212 -30.88 -35.72 -19.24
CA ILE A 212 -31.20 -37.01 -19.86
C ILE A 212 -32.51 -36.78 -20.60
#